data_AF-A0A7C3X5B3-F1
#
_entry.id   AF-A0A7C3X5B3-F1
#
_cell.length_a   1.000
_cell.length_b   1.000
_cell.length_c   1.000
_cell.angle_alpha   90.00
_cell.angle_beta   90.00
_cell.angle_gamma   90.00
#
_symmetry.space_group_name_H-M   'P 1'
#
loop_
_entity.id
_entity.type
_entity.pdbx_description
1 polymer ?
#
loop_
_entity_poly.entity_id
_entity_poly.type
_entity_poly.pdbx_seq_one_letter_code
_entity_poly.pdbx_strand_id
1 'polypeptide(L)'
;MKTKILVIFLIISLGINISVFFTVGYYWWHKKASKEEFRVKCGWHQTPLRRNLNLTSGQISRLEKYREEMESQIQPLREKLKLNRLELFNLVKDEKSNDKKADSLLNNIAHLQSEIEKKVIQHSIKVREILGPEQRKKFYDFFEQGLCPDKKHLMPCERSVERR
;
A
#
# COMPACT_ATOMS: atom_id res chain seq x y z
N MET A 1 -23.84 18.45 57.62
CA MET A 1 -24.13 17.38 56.62
C MET A 1 -24.18 17.88 55.18
N LYS A 2 -24.80 19.04 54.89
CA LYS A 2 -24.92 19.62 53.53
C LYS A 2 -23.58 19.94 52.82
N THR A 3 -22.58 20.42 53.57
CA THR A 3 -21.25 20.75 53.02
C THR A 3 -20.46 19.51 52.59
N LYS A 4 -20.54 18.40 53.34
CA LYS A 4 -19.91 17.12 52.97
C LYS A 4 -20.54 16.54 51.70
N ILE A 5 -21.85 16.68 51.54
CA ILE A 5 -22.59 16.27 50.34
C ILE A 5 -22.18 17.13 49.13
N LEU A 6 -22.08 18.45 49.29
CA LEU A 6 -21.58 19.35 48.23
C LEU A 6 -20.14 19.02 47.80
N VAL A 7 -19.26 18.72 48.76
CA VAL A 7 -17.88 18.30 48.46
C VAL A 7 -17.86 16.98 47.68
N ILE A 8 -18.72 16.02 48.01
CA ILE A 8 -18.84 14.76 47.25
C ILE A 8 -19.28 15.02 45.81
N PHE A 9 -20.30 15.85 45.58
CA PHE A 9 -20.75 16.21 44.23
C PHE A 9 -19.66 16.92 43.42
N LEU A 10 -18.87 17.77 44.07
CA LEU A 10 -17.77 18.49 43.43
C LEU A 10 -16.66 17.52 42.98
N ILE A 11 -16.30 16.55 43.83
CA ILE A 11 -15.31 15.51 43.49
C ILE A 11 -15.80 14.65 42.32
N ILE A 12 -17.08 14.26 42.30
CA ILE A 12 -17.66 13.46 41.22
C ILE A 12 -17.64 14.25 39.89
N SER A 13 -18.03 15.53 39.92
CA SER A 13 -18.01 16.39 38.73
C SER A 13 -16.59 16.57 38.19
N LEU A 14 -15.60 16.76 39.06
CA LEU A 14 -14.20 16.86 38.65
C LEU A 14 -13.70 15.55 38.03
N GLY A 15 -14.06 14.40 38.61
CA GLY A 15 -13.70 13.08 38.07
C GLY A 15 -14.24 12.84 36.66
N ILE A 16 -15.47 13.28 36.37
CA ILE A 16 -16.08 13.17 35.03
C ILE A 16 -15.35 14.06 34.02
N ASN A 17 -14.99 15.29 34.39
CA ASN A 17 -14.25 16.18 33.48
C ASN A 17 -12.84 15.63 33.16
N ILE A 18 -12.18 15.06 34.16
CA ILE A 18 -10.87 14.42 34.01
C ILE A 18 -10.96 13.19 33.09
N SER A 19 -11.98 12.33 33.27
CA SER A 19 -12.13 11.12 32.45
C SER A 19 -12.41 11.45 30.98
N VAL A 20 -13.19 12.50 30.69
CA VAL A 20 -13.41 12.99 29.32
C VAL A 20 -12.09 13.46 28.70
N PHE A 21 -11.27 14.21 29.44
CA PHE A 21 -9.98 14.69 28.96
C PHE A 21 -9.01 13.54 28.65
N PHE A 22 -8.93 12.53 29.52
CA PHE A 22 -8.13 11.32 29.28
C PHE A 22 -8.65 10.51 28.09
N THR A 23 -9.97 10.36 27.94
CA THR A 23 -10.55 9.55 26.86
C THR A 23 -10.34 10.21 25.49
N VAL A 24 -10.58 11.53 25.38
CA VAL A 24 -10.34 12.29 24.14
C VAL A 24 -8.85 12.39 23.84
N GLY A 25 -8.02 12.63 24.85
CA GLY A 25 -6.56 12.64 24.73
C GLY A 25 -6.01 11.30 24.27
N TYR A 26 -6.45 10.20 24.88
CA TYR A 26 -6.07 8.83 24.49
C TYR A 26 -6.54 8.49 23.08
N TYR A 27 -7.78 8.85 22.72
CA TYR A 27 -8.31 8.65 21.37
C TYR A 27 -7.55 9.46 20.32
N TRP A 28 -7.22 10.73 20.60
CA TRP A 28 -6.39 11.56 19.72
C TRP A 28 -4.95 11.03 19.63
N TRP A 29 -4.37 10.56 20.74
CA TRP A 29 -3.03 9.98 20.78
C TRP A 29 -2.96 8.68 19.98
N HIS A 30 -3.91 7.75 20.15
CA HIS A 30 -3.97 6.51 19.36
C HIS A 30 -4.32 6.75 17.89
N LYS A 31 -5.17 7.74 17.59
CA LYS A 31 -5.44 8.15 16.20
C LYS A 31 -4.22 8.80 15.54
N LYS A 32 -3.37 9.49 16.32
CA LYS A 32 -2.12 10.07 15.83
C LYS A 32 -1.00 9.03 15.72
N ALA A 33 -0.93 8.06 16.63
CA ALA A 33 0.01 6.94 16.59
C ALA A 33 -0.32 5.93 15.48
N SER A 34 -1.61 5.73 15.13
CA SER A 34 -2.00 4.99 13.93
C SER A 34 -1.81 5.78 12.63
N LYS A 35 -1.72 7.12 12.71
CA LYS A 35 -1.27 8.02 11.65
C LYS A 35 0.24 8.23 11.60
N GLU A 36 0.99 7.64 12.53
CA GLU A 36 2.37 7.28 12.25
C GLU A 36 2.31 6.08 11.29
N GLU A 37 1.78 6.40 10.10
CA GLU A 37 1.92 5.67 8.87
C GLU A 37 3.33 5.10 8.92
N PHE A 38 3.39 3.78 8.75
CA PHE A 38 4.48 3.18 8.03
C PHE A 38 4.72 4.08 6.81
N ARG A 39 5.61 5.07 6.95
CA ARG A 39 6.07 5.92 5.87
C ARG A 39 6.84 4.94 5.01
N VAL A 40 6.13 4.17 4.19
CA VAL A 40 6.71 3.49 3.04
C VAL A 40 7.48 4.62 2.39
N LYS A 41 8.80 4.48 2.41
CA LYS A 41 9.72 5.43 1.80
C LYS A 41 9.44 5.39 0.31
N CYS A 42 8.42 6.13 -0.12
CA CYS A 42 7.95 6.17 -1.49
C CYS A 42 8.92 7.03 -2.30
N GLY A 43 9.35 6.52 -3.44
CA GLY A 43 10.26 7.21 -4.33
C GLY A 43 11.70 6.68 -4.32
N TRP A 44 12.37 6.92 -5.44
CA TRP A 44 13.77 6.61 -5.68
C TRP A 44 14.70 7.31 -4.70
N HIS A 45 14.30 8.43 -4.09
CA HIS A 45 15.15 9.11 -3.10
C HIS A 45 15.50 8.26 -1.87
N GLN A 46 14.64 7.31 -1.47
CA GLN A 46 14.77 6.62 -0.19
C GLN A 46 14.65 5.09 -0.26
N THR A 47 14.67 4.51 -1.46
CA THR A 47 14.61 3.05 -1.65
C THR A 47 15.99 2.40 -1.50
N PRO A 48 16.07 1.15 -0.98
CA PRO A 48 17.27 0.32 -1.04
C PRO A 48 17.80 0.17 -2.48
N LEU A 49 16.87 0.17 -3.45
CA LEU A 49 17.17 0.06 -4.88
C LEU A 49 18.05 1.21 -5.39
N ARG A 50 17.85 2.45 -4.92
CA ARG A 50 18.73 3.59 -5.28
C ARG A 50 20.18 3.33 -4.91
N ARG A 51 20.43 2.84 -3.69
CA ARG A 51 21.78 2.54 -3.22
C ARG A 51 22.39 1.39 -4.01
N ASN A 52 21.61 0.33 -4.27
CA ASN A 52 22.09 -0.83 -5.02
C ASN A 52 22.50 -0.46 -6.46
N LEU A 53 21.72 0.44 -7.09
CA LEU A 53 21.95 0.88 -8.47
C LEU A 53 22.94 2.04 -8.60
N ASN A 54 23.44 2.62 -7.50
CA ASN A 54 24.32 3.80 -7.53
C ASN A 54 23.79 4.93 -8.43
N LEU A 55 22.50 5.27 -8.30
CA LEU A 55 21.86 6.26 -9.19
C LEU A 55 22.42 7.67 -8.96
N THR A 56 22.69 8.37 -10.06
CA THR A 56 23.09 9.79 -10.02
C THR A 56 21.90 10.69 -9.70
N SER A 57 22.16 11.93 -9.24
CA SER A 57 21.11 12.92 -9.00
C SER A 57 20.25 13.19 -10.24
N GLY A 58 20.87 13.28 -11.42
CA GLY A 58 20.17 13.45 -12.69
C GLY A 58 19.31 12.24 -13.08
N GLN A 59 19.78 11.02 -12.82
CA GLN A 59 18.96 9.82 -13.02
C GLN A 59 17.77 9.79 -12.07
N ILE A 60 17.98 10.11 -10.79
CA ILE A 60 16.92 10.13 -9.77
C ILE A 60 15.80 11.10 -10.16
N SER A 61 16.15 12.33 -10.56
CA SER A 61 15.14 13.33 -10.97
C SER A 61 14.25 12.84 -12.12
N ARG A 62 14.84 12.18 -13.13
CA ARG A 62 14.07 11.61 -14.25
C ARG A 62 13.20 10.44 -13.81
N LEU A 63 13.73 9.57 -12.96
CA LEU A 63 13.02 8.39 -12.45
C LEU A 63 11.85 8.78 -11.53
N GLU A 64 11.98 9.84 -10.74
CA GLU A 64 10.87 10.40 -9.95
C GLU A 64 9.75 10.92 -10.83
N LYS A 65 10.07 11.65 -11.92
CA LYS A 65 9.05 12.12 -12.86
C LYS A 65 8.26 10.97 -13.47
N TYR A 66 8.94 9.89 -13.89
CA TYR A 66 8.25 8.71 -14.41
C TYR A 66 7.45 7.95 -13.34
N ARG A 67 7.88 8.00 -12.08
CA ARG A 67 7.15 7.41 -10.97
C ARG A 67 5.87 8.18 -10.69
N GLU A 68 5.93 9.51 -10.62
CA GLU A 68 4.77 10.38 -10.42
C GLU A 68 3.76 10.22 -11.56
N GLU A 69 4.23 10.18 -12.80
CA GLU A 69 3.40 9.89 -13.98
C GLU A 69 2.68 8.55 -13.83
N MET A 70 3.42 7.47 -13.53
CA MET A 70 2.81 6.15 -13.31
C MET A 70 1.80 6.16 -12.15
N GLU A 71 2.15 6.76 -11.02
CA GLU A 71 1.31 6.79 -9.82
C GLU A 71 0.00 7.53 -10.10
N SER A 72 0.04 8.68 -10.78
CA SER A 72 -1.16 9.42 -11.19
C SER A 72 -2.12 8.59 -12.05
N GLN A 73 -1.58 7.67 -12.85
CA GLN A 73 -2.38 6.81 -13.72
C GLN A 73 -2.88 5.55 -13.01
N ILE A 74 -2.12 5.01 -12.07
CA ILE A 74 -2.44 3.77 -11.35
C ILE A 74 -3.37 4.04 -10.16
N GLN A 75 -3.22 5.16 -9.45
CA GLN A 75 -4.02 5.46 -8.27
C GLN A 75 -5.53 5.37 -8.49
N PRO A 76 -6.13 5.97 -9.56
CA PRO A 76 -7.56 5.80 -9.80
C PRO A 76 -7.97 4.35 -10.10
N LEU A 77 -7.08 3.54 -10.70
CA LEU A 77 -7.34 2.12 -10.94
C LEU A 77 -7.31 1.31 -9.64
N ARG A 78 -6.38 1.62 -8.73
CA ARG A 78 -6.30 0.99 -7.40
C ARG A 78 -7.55 1.27 -6.57
N GLU A 79 -8.05 2.51 -6.58
CA GLU A 79 -9.28 2.85 -5.87
C GLU A 79 -10.48 2.08 -6.42
N LYS A 80 -10.63 2.01 -7.75
CA LYS A 80 -11.69 1.19 -8.38
C LYS A 80 -11.56 -0.29 -8.03
N LEU A 81 -10.35 -0.83 -8.06
CA LEU A 81 -10.08 -2.23 -7.72
C LEU A 81 -10.45 -2.53 -6.26
N LYS A 82 -10.13 -1.61 -5.34
CA LYS A 82 -10.49 -1.72 -3.93
C LYS A 82 -12.00 -1.73 -3.74
N LEU A 83 -12.73 -0.84 -4.42
CA LEU A 83 -14.19 -0.78 -4.35
C LEU A 83 -14.83 -2.08 -4.87
N ASN A 84 -14.39 -2.60 -6.02
CA ASN A 84 -14.92 -3.86 -6.56
C ASN A 84 -14.64 -5.06 -5.64
N ARG A 85 -13.45 -5.13 -5.02
CA ARG A 85 -13.12 -6.17 -4.04
C ARG A 85 -13.99 -6.08 -2.78
N LEU A 86 -14.25 -4.86 -2.30
CA LEU A 86 -15.15 -4.64 -1.16
C LEU A 86 -16.59 -5.08 -1.51
N GLU A 87 -17.06 -4.74 -2.70
CA GLU A 87 -18.39 -5.14 -3.16
C GLU A 87 -18.50 -6.65 -3.33
N LEU A 88 -17.48 -7.30 -3.88
CA LEU A 88 -17.42 -8.76 -3.99
C LEU A 88 -17.45 -9.42 -2.61
N PHE A 89 -16.70 -8.89 -1.63
CA PHE A 89 -16.74 -9.37 -0.26
C PHE A 89 -18.11 -9.17 0.41
N ASN A 90 -18.83 -8.10 0.07
CA ASN A 90 -20.19 -7.89 0.56
C ASN A 90 -21.18 -8.90 -0.03
N LEU A 91 -21.00 -9.33 -1.29
CA LEU A 91 -21.82 -10.41 -1.86
C LEU A 91 -21.64 -11.74 -1.15
N VAL A 92 -20.42 -12.05 -0.70
CA VAL A 92 -20.14 -13.27 0.07
C VAL A 92 -20.87 -13.27 1.43
N LYS A 93 -21.16 -12.09 1.98
CA LYS A 93 -21.89 -11.95 3.25
C LYS A 93 -23.41 -12.01 3.08
N ASP A 94 -23.92 -11.83 1.87
CA ASP A 94 -25.35 -11.85 1.59
C ASP A 94 -25.81 -13.30 1.41
N GLU A 95 -26.85 -13.71 2.15
CA GLU A 95 -27.41 -15.06 2.07
C GLU A 95 -28.07 -15.34 0.71
N LYS A 96 -28.39 -14.29 -0.06
CA LYS A 96 -28.90 -14.38 -1.43
C LYS A 96 -27.80 -14.01 -2.43
N SER A 97 -26.84 -14.93 -2.63
CA SER A 97 -25.78 -14.76 -3.64
C SER A 97 -26.38 -14.46 -5.03
N ASN A 98 -25.87 -13.41 -5.68
CA ASN A 98 -26.19 -13.08 -7.06
C ASN A 98 -24.98 -13.38 -7.94
N ASP A 99 -24.91 -14.60 -8.47
CA ASP A 99 -23.77 -15.11 -9.23
C ASP A 99 -23.42 -14.23 -10.44
N LYS A 100 -24.43 -13.69 -11.14
CA LYS A 100 -24.22 -12.77 -12.26
C LYS A 100 -23.50 -11.49 -11.85
N LYS A 101 -23.81 -10.97 -10.66
CA LYS A 101 -23.15 -9.79 -10.11
C LYS A 101 -21.72 -10.11 -9.66
N ALA A 102 -21.51 -11.28 -9.07
CA ALA A 102 -20.17 -11.76 -8.70
C ALA A 102 -19.26 -11.90 -9.94
N ASP A 103 -19.76 -12.52 -11.02
CA ASP A 103 -19.02 -12.68 -12.28
C ASP A 103 -18.63 -11.33 -12.90
N SER A 104 -19.57 -10.38 -12.91
CA SER A 104 -19.30 -9.02 -13.39
C SER A 104 -18.20 -8.32 -12.58
N LEU A 105 -18.25 -8.42 -11.25
CA LEU A 105 -17.22 -7.85 -10.37
C LEU A 105 -15.86 -8.52 -10.58
N LEU A 106 -15.83 -9.85 -10.73
CA LEU A 106 -14.60 -10.60 -11.02
C LEU A 106 -13.97 -10.16 -12.34
N ASN A 107 -14.76 -10.03 -13.40
CA ASN A 107 -14.28 -9.55 -14.70
C ASN A 107 -13.72 -8.12 -14.61
N ASN A 108 -14.40 -7.23 -13.87
CA ASN A 108 -13.92 -5.87 -13.65
C ASN A 108 -12.62 -5.83 -12.83
N ILE A 109 -12.51 -6.69 -11.80
CA ILE A 109 -11.29 -6.85 -11.00
C ILE A 109 -10.14 -7.31 -11.89
N ALA A 110 -10.33 -8.35 -12.69
CA ALA A 110 -9.32 -8.89 -13.60
C ALA A 110 -8.85 -7.83 -14.61
N HIS A 111 -9.79 -7.10 -15.22
CA HIS A 111 -9.48 -6.01 -16.14
C HIS A 111 -8.65 -4.90 -15.47
N LEU A 112 -9.06 -4.44 -14.27
CA LEU A 112 -8.33 -3.40 -13.54
C LEU A 112 -6.92 -3.85 -13.12
N GLN A 113 -6.76 -5.10 -12.70
CA GLN A 113 -5.44 -5.66 -12.38
C GLN A 113 -4.54 -5.69 -13.61
N SER A 114 -5.04 -6.18 -14.75
CA SER A 114 -4.32 -6.18 -16.02
C SER A 114 -3.86 -4.78 -16.43
N GLU A 115 -4.73 -3.77 -16.31
CA GLU A 115 -4.38 -2.39 -16.65
C GLU A 115 -3.31 -1.80 -15.71
N ILE A 116 -3.35 -2.14 -14.42
CA ILE A 116 -2.30 -1.75 -13.47
C ILE A 116 -0.97 -2.41 -13.85
N GLU A 117 -0.96 -3.72 -14.11
CA GLU A 117 0.26 -4.46 -14.48
C GLU A 117 0.87 -3.94 -15.77
N LYS A 118 0.04 -3.65 -16.78
CA LYS A 118 0.47 -3.02 -18.03
C LYS A 118 1.19 -1.70 -17.79
N LYS A 119 0.66 -0.84 -16.93
CA LYS A 119 1.28 0.44 -16.56
C LYS A 119 2.60 0.26 -15.81
N VAL A 120 2.68 -0.74 -14.93
CA VAL A 120 3.92 -1.10 -14.22
C VAL A 120 5.00 -1.55 -15.20
N ILE A 121 4.67 -2.42 -16.16
CA ILE A 121 5.62 -2.88 -17.18
C ILE A 121 6.09 -1.73 -18.07
N GLN A 122 5.17 -0.87 -18.51
CA GLN A 122 5.51 0.33 -19.28
C GLN A 122 6.45 1.25 -18.50
N HIS A 123 6.23 1.46 -17.20
CA HIS A 123 7.13 2.22 -16.34
C HIS A 123 8.51 1.56 -16.23
N SER A 124 8.58 0.24 -16.01
CA SER A 124 9.84 -0.51 -15.94
C SER A 124 10.65 -0.40 -17.25
N ILE A 125 9.99 -0.38 -18.41
CA ILE A 125 10.64 -0.12 -19.70
C ILE A 125 11.24 1.29 -19.75
N LYS A 126 10.51 2.33 -19.32
CA LYS A 126 11.02 3.70 -19.24
C LYS A 126 12.20 3.82 -18.25
N VAL A 127 12.15 3.12 -17.12
CA VAL A 127 13.25 3.08 -16.13
C VAL A 127 14.51 2.49 -16.76
N ARG A 128 14.39 1.36 -17.48
CA ARG A 128 15.49 0.70 -18.17
C ARG A 128 16.27 1.65 -19.10
N GLU A 129 15.59 2.56 -19.78
CA GLU A 129 16.21 3.52 -20.72
C GLU A 129 17.11 4.55 -20.03
N ILE A 130 16.90 4.82 -18.73
CA ILE A 130 17.72 5.76 -17.94
C ILE A 130 18.97 5.06 -17.37
N LEU A 131 18.94 3.75 -17.22
CA LEU A 131 19.97 2.97 -16.53
C LEU A 131 21.11 2.57 -17.47
N GLY A 132 22.35 2.68 -16.99
CA GLY A 132 23.52 2.13 -17.67
C GLY A 132 23.50 0.59 -17.72
N PRO A 133 24.34 -0.06 -18.55
CA PRO A 133 24.38 -1.52 -18.69
C PRO A 133 24.50 -2.28 -17.36
N GLU A 134 25.44 -1.88 -16.50
CA GLU A 134 25.65 -2.48 -15.18
C GLU A 134 24.47 -2.27 -14.22
N GLN A 135 23.82 -1.10 -14.29
CA GLN A 135 22.65 -0.79 -13.48
C GLN A 135 21.44 -1.61 -13.93
N ARG A 136 21.27 -1.84 -15.24
CA ARG A 136 20.20 -2.68 -15.78
C ARG A 136 20.30 -4.12 -15.30
N LYS A 137 21.51 -4.69 -15.27
CA LYS A 137 21.73 -6.05 -14.75
C LYS A 137 21.26 -6.16 -13.29
N LYS A 138 21.72 -5.26 -12.42
CA LYS A 138 21.29 -5.22 -11.01
C LYS A 138 19.79 -4.96 -10.85
N PHE A 139 19.20 -4.18 -11.74
CA PHE A 139 17.77 -3.93 -11.77
C PHE A 139 17.01 -5.22 -12.08
N TYR A 140 17.41 -5.99 -13.08
CA TYR A 140 16.78 -7.29 -13.40
C TYR A 140 16.94 -8.32 -12.30
N ASP A 141 18.14 -8.45 -11.73
CA ASP A 141 18.39 -9.37 -10.61
C ASP A 141 17.44 -9.09 -9.43
N PHE A 142 17.11 -7.81 -9.18
CA PHE A 142 16.15 -7.41 -8.16
C PHE A 142 14.71 -7.83 -8.50
N PHE A 143 14.26 -7.71 -9.75
CA PHE A 143 12.92 -8.17 -10.15
C PHE A 143 12.80 -9.69 -10.09
N GLU A 144 13.82 -10.42 -10.56
CA GLU A 144 13.81 -11.88 -10.55
C GLU A 144 13.67 -12.45 -9.12
N GLN A 145 14.35 -11.85 -8.15
CA GLN A 145 14.20 -12.20 -6.73
C GLN A 145 12.78 -11.97 -6.20
N GLY A 146 12.10 -10.93 -6.68
CA GLY A 146 10.72 -10.61 -6.29
C GLY A 146 9.68 -11.54 -6.93
N LEU A 147 9.95 -12.03 -8.13
CA LEU A 147 9.08 -12.98 -8.83
C LEU A 147 9.12 -14.38 -8.21
N CYS A 148 10.30 -14.79 -7.73
CA CYS A 148 10.51 -16.09 -7.12
C CYS A 148 11.25 -15.93 -5.77
N PRO A 149 10.53 -15.58 -4.70
CA PRO A 149 11.13 -15.46 -3.37
C PRO A 149 11.59 -16.84 -2.88
N ASP A 150 12.90 -17.08 -2.92
CA ASP A 150 13.47 -18.37 -2.58
C ASP A 150 13.32 -18.65 -1.05
N LYS A 151 12.67 -19.79 -0.74
CA LYS A 151 12.92 -20.72 0.40
C LYS A 151 12.12 -20.72 1.71
N LYS A 152 10.98 -20.04 1.91
CA LYS A 152 10.23 -20.22 3.19
C LYS A 152 8.78 -20.68 3.12
N HIS A 153 8.07 -20.53 2.00
CA HIS A 153 6.74 -21.11 1.85
C HIS A 153 6.56 -21.78 0.49
N LEU A 154 5.89 -22.94 0.52
CA LEU A 154 5.77 -23.96 -0.51
C LEU A 154 5.10 -23.45 -1.79
N MET A 155 5.89 -23.29 -2.85
CA MET A 155 5.73 -23.90 -4.17
C MET A 155 6.98 -23.55 -4.98
N PRO A 156 7.68 -24.50 -5.62
CA PRO A 156 8.80 -24.17 -6.50
C PRO A 156 8.28 -23.29 -7.64
N CYS A 157 8.85 -22.10 -7.84
CA CYS A 157 8.87 -21.53 -9.19
C CYS A 157 9.60 -22.57 -10.05
N GLU A 158 8.88 -23.31 -10.89
CA GLU A 158 9.52 -24.09 -11.94
C GLU A 158 10.34 -23.10 -12.77
N ARG A 159 11.65 -23.18 -12.62
CA ARG A 159 12.62 -22.38 -13.35
C ARG A 159 12.72 -22.96 -14.77
N SER A 160 11.61 -22.94 -15.49
CA SER A 160 11.41 -23.58 -16.80
C SER A 160 11.33 -22.54 -17.92
N VAL A 161 12.34 -21.66 -18.01
CA VAL A 161 12.72 -21.11 -19.32
C VAL A 161 14.23 -21.21 -19.41
N GLU A 162 14.61 -22.36 -19.94
CA GLU A 162 15.93 -22.76 -20.36
C GLU A 162 16.59 -21.64 -21.17
N ARG A 163 17.82 -21.28 -20.77
CA ARG A 163 18.77 -20.52 -21.58
C ARG A 163 18.77 -21.08 -23.01
N ARG A 164 18.23 -20.33 -23.96
CA ARG A 164 18.54 -20.42 -25.39
C ARG A 164 18.75 -19.01 -25.93
#